data_AF-A0A519GP91-F1
#
_entry.id   AF-A0A519GP91-F1
#
_cell.length_a   1.000
_cell.length_b   1.000
_cell.length_c   1.000
_cell.angle_alpha   90.00
_cell.angle_beta   90.00
_cell.angle_gamma   90.00
#
_symmetry.space_group_name_H-M   'P 1'
#
loop_
_entity.id
_entity.type
_entity.pdbx_description
1 polymer ?
#
loop_
_entity_poly.entity_id
_entity_poly.type
_entity_poly.pdbx_seq_one_letter_code
_entity_poly.pdbx_strand_id
1 'polypeptide(L)'
;MSFYQQLVEQTADTRMGLLGTPIIQGCLRGEVSLSSYLAFLREAYHHVRHTVPLLHACKAALPESNLWLRGPLDEYIEEEQGHDEWILNDIRAAGGDDAAVRNGPPGHATEVMVAYAYDTIARRNPLGFFGMVHVLEGTSVSLALLAADQIQKPLQLPDAAFSYL
;
A
#
# COMPACT_ATOMS: atom_id res chain seq x y z
N MET A 1 -9.16 13.56 -24.14
CA MET A 1 -8.39 12.72 -23.20
C MET A 1 -9.02 12.88 -21.83
N SER A 2 -9.34 11.78 -21.15
CA SER A 2 -9.93 11.83 -19.81
C SER A 2 -8.89 12.24 -18.75
N PHE A 3 -9.32 12.73 -17.60
CA PHE A 3 -8.43 13.02 -16.48
C PHE A 3 -7.61 11.78 -16.07
N TYR A 4 -8.22 10.60 -16.09
CA TYR A 4 -7.53 9.34 -15.83
C TYR A 4 -6.39 9.08 -16.83
N GLN A 5 -6.64 9.26 -18.13
CA GLN A 5 -5.58 9.12 -19.14
C GLN A 5 -4.44 10.10 -18.90
N GLN A 6 -4.77 11.33 -18.51
CA GLN A 6 -3.77 12.35 -18.16
C GLN A 6 -2.94 11.96 -16.94
N LEU A 7 -3.58 11.46 -15.90
CA LEU A 7 -2.88 10.98 -14.71
C LEU A 7 -1.88 9.87 -15.09
N VAL A 8 -2.34 8.85 -15.83
CA VAL A 8 -1.53 7.70 -16.22
C VAL A 8 -0.33 8.09 -17.11
N GLU A 9 -0.53 9.04 -18.02
CA GLU A 9 0.51 9.55 -18.91
C GLU A 9 1.53 10.40 -18.14
N GLN A 10 1.05 11.33 -17.31
CA GLN A 10 1.94 12.25 -16.57
C GLN A 10 2.75 11.56 -15.48
N THR A 11 2.29 10.44 -14.94
CA THR A 11 3.03 9.67 -13.93
C THR A 11 3.85 8.52 -14.52
N ALA A 12 3.92 8.39 -15.86
CA ALA A 12 4.57 7.26 -16.52
C ALA A 12 6.05 7.10 -16.12
N ASP A 13 6.82 8.18 -16.15
CA ASP A 13 8.25 8.15 -15.81
C ASP A 13 8.49 7.77 -14.34
N THR A 14 7.66 8.28 -13.43
CA THR A 14 7.76 7.95 -12.00
C THR A 14 7.39 6.48 -11.75
N ARG A 15 6.34 5.98 -12.43
CA ARG A 15 5.97 4.56 -12.38
C ARG A 15 7.09 3.67 -12.92
N MET A 16 7.72 4.05 -14.04
CA MET A 16 8.87 3.31 -14.58
C MET A 16 10.07 3.35 -13.62
N GLY A 17 10.32 4.49 -12.97
CA GLY A 17 11.35 4.63 -11.94
C GLY A 17 11.13 3.68 -10.76
N LEU A 18 9.89 3.60 -10.25
CA LEU A 18 9.52 2.64 -9.20
C LEU A 18 9.77 1.20 -9.64
N LEU A 19 9.24 0.80 -10.81
CA LEU A 19 9.41 -0.55 -11.34
C LEU A 19 10.89 -0.90 -11.59
N GLY A 20 11.71 0.09 -11.94
CA GLY A 20 13.15 -0.06 -12.14
C GLY A 20 13.98 -0.16 -10.86
N THR A 21 13.39 0.00 -9.67
CA THR A 21 14.16 -0.09 -8.42
C THR A 21 14.79 -1.48 -8.25
N PRO A 22 16.05 -1.57 -7.74
CA PRO A 22 16.76 -2.84 -7.65
C PRO A 22 16.02 -3.92 -6.85
N ILE A 23 15.32 -3.53 -5.78
CA ILE A 23 14.57 -4.47 -4.95
C ILE A 23 13.37 -5.07 -5.70
N ILE A 24 12.64 -4.27 -6.48
CA ILE A 24 11.53 -4.76 -7.31
C ILE A 24 12.05 -5.68 -8.41
N GLN A 25 13.11 -5.25 -9.11
CA GLN A 25 13.72 -6.06 -10.16
C GLN A 25 14.30 -7.38 -9.61
N GLY A 26 14.89 -7.36 -8.41
CA GLY A 26 15.36 -8.55 -7.71
C GLY A 26 14.21 -9.51 -7.38
N CYS A 27 13.12 -9.01 -6.78
CA CYS A 27 11.92 -9.82 -6.51
C CYS A 27 11.38 -10.47 -7.79
N LEU A 28 11.30 -9.75 -8.90
CA LEU A 28 10.84 -10.30 -10.19
C LEU A 28 11.75 -11.39 -10.78
N ARG A 29 13.02 -11.43 -10.38
CA ARG A 29 13.98 -12.50 -10.74
C ARG A 29 14.05 -13.62 -9.70
N GLY A 30 13.28 -13.54 -8.61
CA GLY A 30 13.38 -14.46 -7.47
C GLY A 30 14.61 -14.25 -6.59
N GLU A 31 15.32 -13.12 -6.76
CA GLU A 31 16.45 -12.71 -5.95
C GLU A 31 15.96 -11.97 -4.70
N VAL A 32 15.30 -12.69 -3.80
CA VAL A 32 14.74 -12.14 -2.57
C VAL A 32 15.28 -12.86 -1.34
N SER A 33 15.45 -12.12 -0.25
CA SER A 33 15.75 -12.69 1.06
C SER A 33 14.51 -12.68 1.97
N LEU A 34 14.44 -13.62 2.90
CA LEU A 34 13.38 -13.60 3.91
C LEU A 34 13.37 -12.28 4.70
N SER A 35 14.54 -11.74 5.03
CA SER A 35 14.67 -10.45 5.72
C SER A 35 14.11 -9.28 4.92
N SER A 36 14.31 -9.24 3.60
CA SER A 36 13.75 -8.18 2.76
C SER A 36 12.23 -8.30 2.64
N TYR A 37 11.71 -9.53 2.60
CA TYR A 37 10.27 -9.76 2.55
C TYR A 37 9.58 -9.36 3.87
N LEU A 38 10.14 -9.77 5.01
CA LEU A 38 9.65 -9.33 6.32
C LEU A 38 9.75 -7.81 6.51
N ALA A 39 10.81 -7.18 6.00
CA ALA A 39 10.94 -5.72 6.04
C ALA A 39 9.87 -5.03 5.19
N PHE A 40 9.55 -5.58 4.02
CA PHE A 40 8.43 -5.10 3.18
C PHE A 40 7.10 -5.22 3.92
N LEU A 41 6.76 -6.40 4.45
CA LEU A 41 5.50 -6.61 5.18
C LEU A 41 5.40 -5.69 6.41
N ARG A 42 6.52 -5.45 7.12
CA ARG A 42 6.55 -4.49 8.23
C ARG A 42 6.11 -3.09 7.79
N GLU A 43 6.71 -2.55 6.72
CA GLU A 43 6.32 -1.22 6.24
C GLU A 43 4.91 -1.21 5.66
N ALA A 44 4.50 -2.29 5.00
CA ALA A 44 3.15 -2.46 4.49
C ALA A 44 2.12 -2.34 5.62
N TYR A 45 2.31 -3.08 6.72
CA TYR A 45 1.46 -2.99 7.90
C TYR A 45 1.32 -1.55 8.39
N HIS A 46 2.45 -0.84 8.50
CA HIS A 46 2.44 0.50 9.05
C HIS A 46 1.77 1.54 8.16
N HIS A 47 1.70 1.40 6.84
CA HIS A 47 0.90 2.32 6.03
C HIS A 47 -0.53 1.85 5.80
N VAL A 48 -0.78 0.53 5.65
CA VAL A 48 -2.12 -0.01 5.40
C VAL A 48 -3.06 0.23 6.59
N ARG A 49 -2.54 0.18 7.83
CA ARG A 49 -3.35 0.52 9.02
C ARG A 49 -3.86 1.96 9.03
N HIS A 50 -3.32 2.84 8.18
CA HIS A 50 -3.80 4.22 8.01
C HIS A 50 -4.80 4.39 6.86
N THR A 51 -5.03 3.39 6.01
CA THR A 51 -5.96 3.49 4.87
C THR A 51 -7.35 3.92 5.33
N VAL A 52 -7.99 3.17 6.23
CA VAL A 52 -9.32 3.49 6.77
C VAL A 52 -9.35 4.85 7.49
N PRO A 53 -8.42 5.17 8.43
CA PRO A 53 -8.33 6.51 9.00
C PRO A 53 -8.18 7.66 7.99
N LEU A 54 -7.39 7.48 6.92
CA LEU A 54 -7.20 8.48 5.86
C LEU A 54 -8.47 8.63 5.02
N LEU A 55 -9.18 7.54 4.72
CA LEU A 55 -10.47 7.58 4.02
C LEU A 55 -11.51 8.34 4.83
N HIS A 56 -11.61 8.10 6.14
CA HIS A 56 -12.48 8.88 7.02
C HIS A 56 -12.10 10.36 7.04
N ALA A 57 -10.81 10.69 7.15
CA ALA A 57 -10.33 12.07 7.12
C ALA A 57 -10.66 12.76 5.79
N CYS A 58 -10.43 12.07 4.67
CA CYS A 58 -10.78 12.55 3.33
C CYS A 58 -12.28 12.82 3.21
N LYS A 59 -13.12 11.85 3.63
CA LYS A 59 -14.58 11.98 3.63
C LYS A 59 -15.07 13.18 4.43
N ALA A 60 -14.46 13.44 5.60
CA ALA A 60 -14.80 14.56 6.45
C ALA A 60 -14.39 15.91 5.85
N ALA A 61 -13.30 15.95 5.07
CA ALA A 61 -12.76 17.16 4.45
C ALA A 61 -13.40 17.50 3.08
N LEU A 62 -14.32 16.68 2.56
CA LEU A 62 -14.92 16.91 1.24
C LEU A 62 -15.67 18.25 1.15
N PRO A 63 -15.41 19.07 0.12
CA PRO A 63 -16.24 20.24 -0.16
C PRO A 63 -17.62 19.82 -0.68
N GLU A 64 -18.58 20.74 -0.64
CA GLU A 64 -19.99 20.49 -1.03
C GLU A 64 -20.12 19.94 -2.46
N SER A 65 -19.28 20.42 -3.39
CA SER A 65 -19.23 19.95 -4.79
C SER A 65 -18.86 18.48 -4.95
N ASN A 66 -18.33 17.84 -3.90
CA ASN A 66 -17.79 16.49 -3.93
C ASN A 66 -18.54 15.53 -2.99
N LEU A 67 -19.68 15.93 -2.43
CA LEU A 67 -20.47 15.10 -1.51
C LEU A 67 -20.99 13.80 -2.15
N TRP A 68 -21.08 13.75 -3.48
CA TRP A 68 -21.41 12.54 -4.22
C TRP A 68 -20.42 11.38 -3.98
N LEU A 69 -19.19 11.68 -3.53
CA LEU A 69 -18.17 10.68 -3.17
C LEU A 69 -18.44 9.99 -1.84
N ARG A 70 -19.39 10.46 -1.00
CA ARG A 70 -19.62 9.88 0.32
C ARG A 70 -20.04 8.41 0.27
N GLY A 71 -20.95 8.05 -0.64
CA GLY A 71 -21.41 6.67 -0.81
C GLY A 71 -20.26 5.73 -1.24
N PRO A 72 -19.55 6.03 -2.35
CA PRO A 72 -18.39 5.24 -2.75
C PRO A 72 -17.30 5.14 -1.67
N LEU A 73 -17.07 6.20 -0.89
CA LEU A 73 -16.13 6.17 0.22
C LEU A 73 -16.59 5.26 1.37
N ASP A 74 -17.90 5.17 1.63
CA ASP A 74 -18.44 4.27 2.65
C ASP A 74 -18.23 2.81 2.26
N GLU A 75 -18.56 2.45 1.02
CA GLU A 75 -18.30 1.11 0.48
C GLU A 75 -16.81 0.75 0.57
N TYR A 76 -15.93 1.67 0.17
CA TYR A 76 -14.50 1.43 0.18
C TYR A 76 -13.90 1.34 1.59
N ILE A 77 -14.42 2.11 2.56
CA ILE A 77 -14.02 1.98 3.97
C ILE A 77 -14.39 0.60 4.52
N GLU A 78 -15.58 0.09 4.18
CA GLU A 78 -16.03 -1.24 4.60
C GLU A 78 -15.14 -2.34 4.01
N GLU A 79 -14.74 -2.20 2.74
CA GLU A 79 -13.82 -3.14 2.07
C GLU A 79 -12.44 -3.18 2.72
N GLU A 80 -11.85 -2.02 3.04
CA GLU A 80 -10.48 -1.93 3.57
C GLU A 80 -10.34 -2.30 5.06
N GLN A 81 -11.45 -2.54 5.75
CA GLN A 81 -11.45 -2.77 7.19
C GLN A 81 -10.74 -4.10 7.55
N GLY A 82 -9.62 -3.98 8.26
CA GLY A 82 -8.86 -5.12 8.79
C GLY A 82 -7.84 -5.73 7.82
N HIS A 83 -7.61 -5.13 6.65
CA HIS A 83 -6.56 -5.55 5.72
C HIS A 83 -5.15 -5.54 6.35
N ASP A 84 -4.89 -4.66 7.32
CA ASP A 84 -3.63 -4.62 8.07
C ASP A 84 -3.38 -5.90 8.90
N GLU A 85 -4.44 -6.59 9.32
CA GLU A 85 -4.33 -7.86 10.05
C GLU A 85 -3.88 -9.02 9.15
N TRP A 86 -4.19 -8.99 7.85
CA TRP A 86 -3.69 -9.98 6.89
C TRP A 86 -2.16 -9.92 6.81
N ILE A 87 -1.59 -8.72 6.82
CA ILE A 87 -0.13 -8.52 6.80
C ILE A 87 0.53 -9.09 8.06
N LEU A 88 -0.09 -8.93 9.23
CA LEU A 88 0.43 -9.51 10.48
C LEU A 88 0.36 -11.04 10.47
N ASN A 89 -0.69 -11.61 9.88
CA ASN A 89 -0.77 -13.06 9.67
C ASN A 89 0.32 -13.55 8.72
N ASP A 90 0.59 -12.82 7.63
CA ASP A 90 1.65 -13.15 6.67
C ASP A 90 3.04 -13.09 7.31
N ILE A 91 3.31 -12.06 8.14
CA ILE A 91 4.54 -11.94 8.92
C ILE A 91 4.72 -13.18 9.81
N ARG A 92 3.66 -13.58 10.53
CA ARG A 92 3.70 -14.75 11.41
C ARG A 92 3.93 -16.04 10.63
N ALA A 93 3.24 -16.23 9.50
CA ALA A 93 3.38 -17.40 8.64
C ALA A 93 4.76 -17.48 7.95
N ALA A 94 5.39 -16.34 7.70
CA ALA A 94 6.76 -16.22 7.24
C ALA A 94 7.82 -16.39 8.36
N GLY A 95 7.40 -16.59 9.61
CA GLY A 95 8.29 -16.80 10.76
C GLY A 95 8.81 -15.51 11.42
N GLY A 96 8.20 -14.36 11.13
CA GLY A 96 8.48 -13.08 11.79
C GLY A 96 7.73 -12.89 13.11
N ASP A 97 8.06 -11.80 13.82
CA ASP A 97 7.41 -11.39 15.07
C ASP A 97 6.38 -10.29 14.80
N ASP A 98 5.12 -10.69 14.61
CA ASP A 98 4.01 -9.79 14.33
C ASP A 98 3.69 -8.86 15.52
N ALA A 99 3.93 -9.32 16.75
CA ALA A 99 3.73 -8.49 17.95
C ALA A 99 4.77 -7.38 18.04
N ALA A 100 6.03 -7.64 17.70
CA ALA A 100 7.06 -6.61 17.61
C ALA A 100 6.76 -5.59 16.52
N VAL A 101 6.23 -6.02 15.37
CA VAL A 101 5.80 -5.10 14.30
C VAL A 101 4.62 -4.23 14.74
N ARG A 102 3.57 -4.83 15.31
CA ARG A 102 2.37 -4.10 15.77
C ARG A 102 2.71 -2.98 16.76
N ASN A 103 3.62 -3.25 17.68
CA ASN A 103 4.01 -2.35 18.76
C ASN A 103 5.24 -1.48 18.42
N GLY A 104 5.87 -1.71 17.25
CA GLY A 104 7.04 -0.98 16.79
C GLY A 104 6.69 0.28 16.01
N PRO A 105 7.69 1.15 15.75
CA PRO A 105 7.52 2.29 14.85
C PRO A 105 7.75 1.89 13.38
N PRO A 106 7.10 2.62 12.43
CA PRO A 106 7.45 2.54 11.02
C PRO A 106 8.90 2.96 10.74
N GLY A 107 9.39 2.62 9.55
CA GLY A 107 10.56 3.29 8.99
C GLY A 107 10.28 4.76 8.69
N HIS A 108 11.33 5.59 8.65
CA HIS A 108 11.21 7.02 8.39
C HIS A 108 10.48 7.35 7.08
N ALA A 109 10.75 6.60 5.99
CA ALA A 109 10.11 6.84 4.71
C ALA A 109 8.59 6.61 4.77
N THR A 110 8.17 5.54 5.45
CA THR A 110 6.74 5.20 5.65
C THR A 110 6.05 6.24 6.52
N GLU A 111 6.69 6.67 7.60
CA GLU A 111 6.17 7.75 8.45
C GLU A 111 5.94 9.04 7.66
N VAL A 112 6.93 9.46 6.85
CA VAL A 112 6.81 10.67 6.04
C VAL A 112 5.73 10.54 4.96
N MET A 113 5.61 9.37 4.34
CA MET A 113 4.56 9.08 3.37
C MET A 113 3.16 9.21 3.99
N VAL A 114 2.94 8.60 5.16
CA VAL A 114 1.67 8.68 5.90
C VAL A 114 1.38 10.13 6.33
N ALA A 115 2.38 10.82 6.88
CA ALA A 115 2.24 12.22 7.28
C ALA A 115 1.87 13.11 6.09
N TYR A 116 2.50 12.90 4.93
CA TYR A 116 2.19 13.65 3.71
C TYR A 116 0.74 13.45 3.25
N ALA A 117 0.19 12.24 3.38
CA ALA A 117 -1.20 11.94 3.04
C ALA A 117 -2.18 12.69 3.96
N TYR A 118 -1.99 12.61 5.28
CA TYR A 118 -2.80 13.37 6.25
C TYR A 118 -2.70 14.87 6.01
N ASP A 119 -1.49 15.37 5.75
CA ASP A 119 -1.25 16.78 5.54
C ASP A 119 -1.93 17.32 4.27
N THR A 120 -1.89 16.53 3.20
CA THR A 120 -2.58 16.84 1.95
C THR A 120 -4.08 16.93 2.17
N ILE A 121 -4.65 16.01 2.94
CA ILE A 121 -6.08 16.05 3.31
C ILE A 121 -6.41 17.29 4.14
N ALA A 122 -5.60 17.58 5.15
CA ALA A 122 -5.88 18.65 6.11
C ALA A 122 -5.67 20.06 5.54
N ARG A 123 -4.69 20.25 4.64
CA ARG A 123 -4.24 21.60 4.22
C ARG A 123 -4.35 21.88 2.73
N ARG A 124 -4.59 20.87 1.89
CA ARG A 124 -4.61 20.99 0.42
C ARG A 124 -5.93 20.49 -0.15
N ASN A 125 -5.87 19.70 -1.24
CA ASN A 125 -7.04 19.08 -1.82
C ASN A 125 -7.17 17.67 -1.22
N PRO A 126 -8.26 17.33 -0.51
CA PRO A 126 -8.44 16.01 0.09
C PRO A 126 -8.43 14.87 -0.94
N LEU A 127 -8.85 15.14 -2.19
CA LEU A 127 -8.78 14.16 -3.27
C LEU A 127 -7.35 13.83 -3.71
N GLY A 128 -6.36 14.63 -3.31
CA GLY A 128 -4.94 14.37 -3.56
C GLY A 128 -4.46 13.06 -2.92
N PHE A 129 -5.11 12.63 -1.82
CA PHE A 129 -4.88 11.32 -1.21
C PHE A 129 -5.09 10.17 -2.19
N PHE A 130 -6.06 10.27 -3.12
CA PHE A 130 -6.31 9.22 -4.11
C PHE A 130 -5.15 9.04 -5.10
N GLY A 131 -4.23 9.99 -5.20
CA GLY A 131 -2.99 9.77 -5.95
C GLY A 131 -2.10 8.69 -5.32
N MET A 132 -2.03 8.66 -3.98
CA MET A 132 -1.33 7.60 -3.24
C MET A 132 -2.07 6.27 -3.39
N VAL A 133 -3.40 6.25 -3.24
CA VAL A 133 -4.24 5.06 -3.45
C VAL A 133 -4.05 4.50 -4.86
N HIS A 134 -4.06 5.35 -5.89
CA HIS A 134 -3.87 4.92 -7.29
C HIS A 134 -2.54 4.19 -7.50
N VAL A 135 -1.45 4.64 -6.86
CA VAL A 135 -0.15 3.96 -6.92
C VAL A 135 -0.20 2.65 -6.14
N LEU A 136 -0.69 2.69 -4.89
CA LEU A 136 -0.69 1.55 -3.99
C LEU A 136 -1.60 0.41 -4.44
N GLU A 137 -2.72 0.69 -5.09
CA GLU A 137 -3.65 -0.35 -5.54
C GLU A 137 -3.46 -0.68 -7.01
N GLY A 138 -3.36 0.33 -7.87
CA GLY A 138 -3.29 0.12 -9.31
C GLY A 138 -1.96 -0.51 -9.76
N THR A 139 -0.84 0.00 -9.26
CA THR A 139 0.49 -0.51 -9.65
C THR A 139 0.89 -1.71 -8.81
N SER A 140 0.55 -1.73 -7.51
CA SER A 140 1.00 -2.82 -6.64
C SER A 140 0.25 -4.12 -6.87
N VAL A 141 -1.04 -4.15 -7.21
CA VAL A 141 -1.75 -5.43 -7.44
C VAL A 141 -1.14 -6.20 -8.61
N SER A 142 -0.86 -5.53 -9.74
CA SER A 142 -0.23 -6.18 -10.89
C SER A 142 1.20 -6.66 -10.59
N LEU A 143 1.94 -5.89 -9.78
CA LEU A 143 3.29 -6.26 -9.37
C LEU A 143 3.28 -7.38 -8.32
N ALA A 144 2.35 -7.35 -7.37
CA ALA A 144 2.16 -8.32 -6.30
C ALA A 144 1.88 -9.70 -6.88
N LEU A 145 0.95 -9.82 -7.83
CA LEU A 145 0.64 -11.10 -8.49
C LEU A 145 1.87 -11.70 -9.21
N LEU A 146 2.68 -10.86 -9.85
CA LEU A 146 3.90 -11.33 -10.53
C LEU A 146 5.02 -11.67 -9.55
N ALA A 147 5.12 -10.92 -8.45
CA ALA A 147 6.18 -11.07 -7.45
C ALA A 147 5.89 -12.17 -6.43
N ALA A 148 4.62 -12.43 -6.07
CA ALA A 148 4.24 -13.39 -5.04
C ALA A 148 4.85 -14.77 -5.33
N ASP A 149 4.68 -15.26 -6.55
CA ASP A 149 5.23 -16.53 -7.02
C ASP A 149 6.77 -16.57 -7.00
N GLN A 150 7.40 -15.43 -7.32
CA GLN A 150 8.85 -15.27 -7.32
C GLN A 150 9.45 -15.06 -5.93
N ILE A 151 8.62 -14.69 -4.94
CA ILE A 151 9.05 -14.59 -3.53
C ILE A 151 8.81 -15.92 -2.82
N GLN A 152 7.63 -16.50 -3.02
CA GLN A 152 7.18 -17.69 -2.31
C GLN A 152 8.04 -18.91 -2.62
N LYS A 153 8.28 -19.21 -3.90
CA LYS A 153 8.98 -20.44 -4.32
C LYS A 153 10.44 -20.48 -3.84
N PRO A 154 11.27 -19.42 -4.03
CA PRO A 154 12.67 -19.45 -3.56
C PRO A 154 12.79 -19.47 -2.04
N LEU A 155 11.88 -18.81 -1.32
CA LEU A 155 11.88 -18.78 0.15
C LEU A 155 11.18 -19.99 0.79
N GLN A 156 10.51 -20.83 -0.01
CA GLN A 156 9.76 -22.02 0.44
C GLN A 156 8.71 -21.68 1.51
N LEU A 157 8.05 -20.54 1.35
CA LEU A 157 7.03 -20.07 2.28
C LEU A 157 5.66 -20.69 1.99
N PRO A 158 4.82 -20.91 3.02
CA PRO A 158 3.47 -21.44 2.83
C PRO A 158 2.56 -20.39 2.18
N ASP A 159 1.46 -20.83 1.56
CA ASP A 159 0.42 -19.94 1.00
C ASP A 159 -0.14 -18.97 2.05
N ALA A 160 -0.19 -19.40 3.31
CA ALA A 160 -0.62 -18.58 4.44
C ALA A 160 0.28 -17.37 4.72
N ALA A 161 1.44 -17.27 4.08
CA ALA A 161 2.32 -16.11 4.14
C ALA A 161 2.04 -15.07 3.06
N PHE A 162 1.00 -15.26 2.23
CA PHE A 162 0.66 -14.39 1.09
C PHE A 162 -0.84 -14.06 1.06
N SER A 163 -1.49 -13.92 2.22
CA SER A 163 -2.90 -13.51 2.27
C SER A 163 -3.11 -12.03 1.90
N TYR A 164 -2.07 -11.21 2.05
CA TYR A 164 -2.07 -9.80 1.65
C TYR A 164 -1.70 -9.57 0.17
N LEU A 165 -0.92 -10.46 -0.44
CA LEU A 165 -0.37 -10.30 -1.80
C LEU A 165 -1.12 -11.08 -2.89
#